data_AF-A0A357CG19-F1
#
_entry.id   AF-A0A357CG19-F1
#
_cell.length_a   1.000
_cell.length_b   1.000
_cell.length_c   1.000
_cell.angle_alpha   90.00
_cell.angle_beta   90.00
_cell.angle_gamma   90.00
#
_symmetry.space_group_name_H-M   'P 1'
#
loop_
_entity.id
_entity.type
_entity.pdbx_description
1 polymer ?
#
loop_
_entity_poly.entity_id
_entity_poly.type
_entity_poly.pdbx_seq_one_letter_code
_entity_poly.pdbx_strand_id
1 'polypeptide(L)'
;MKRITFLVLALVLLLVITGCNSAPVINSFTPSSLKIEAHTGETEHFSVNASDPDKNTTLTYSWVFKSGSPRSATGPAVDWTAPGDPIVTEAVVTVSDGKESVSKKWEITVKDPSPTIPGSLTSAGTKGKITLSWEASTGNDLASYYVYRGTSPGNLSKIATVNAPATTYEDTIVEDGALYYYHITSFGKSESQPSNQTYNMHGTRLTDTSADFTTIVADSPYVIENDILLKGDLSIVNNTKLYVLPGVDIVFGTEDVASLYVFQGLFVTKGTQANPISVSSFDSGYELRIIAAAAGSSLEYTEFQQLTGTDTTKAVCVSSCSPTFSHCRFISDGKTIEFASSGANVVNCYFSGLSLGFEQSVESTLNIESNIFLNSQNAILFSNFATGSVAPVVGMIHNNIFECNGIGNTHYSHADLSILAWTDLAFTFPLAGNYFFRTDNYNAAITNQSGFIVYYDTKSPNQTFNFA
;
A
#
# COMPACT_ATOMS: atom_id res chain seq x y z
N MET A 1 -19.98 60.89 74.65
CA MET A 1 -18.72 60.13 74.56
C MET A 1 -18.79 58.77 73.83
N LYS A 2 -19.94 58.35 73.24
CA LYS A 2 -20.03 57.09 72.47
C LYS A 2 -19.57 57.17 71.00
N ARG A 3 -19.19 58.36 70.50
CA ARG A 3 -18.68 58.57 69.12
C ARG A 3 -17.14 58.51 69.00
N ILE A 4 -16.41 58.54 70.11
CA ILE A 4 -14.93 58.48 70.10
C ILE A 4 -14.45 57.03 70.17
N THR A 5 -15.18 56.13 70.82
CA THR A 5 -14.83 54.70 70.92
C THR A 5 -14.95 53.96 69.59
N PHE A 6 -15.89 54.35 68.72
CA PHE A 6 -15.99 53.79 67.36
C PHE A 6 -14.89 54.32 66.43
N LEU A 7 -14.40 55.55 66.65
CA LEU A 7 -13.28 56.09 65.88
C LEU A 7 -11.96 55.43 66.27
N VAL A 8 -11.77 55.10 67.56
CA VAL A 8 -10.56 54.40 68.03
C VAL A 8 -10.57 52.92 67.65
N LEU A 9 -11.72 52.25 67.63
CA LEU A 9 -11.79 50.86 67.14
C LEU A 9 -11.64 50.78 65.60
N ALA A 10 -12.15 51.76 64.86
CA ALA A 10 -11.91 51.86 63.42
C ALA A 10 -10.46 52.26 63.08
N LEU A 11 -9.81 53.08 63.91
CA LEU A 11 -8.39 53.45 63.71
C LEU A 11 -7.43 52.32 64.15
N VAL A 12 -7.81 51.50 65.13
CA VAL A 12 -7.01 50.31 65.54
C VAL A 12 -7.27 49.10 64.62
N LEU A 13 -8.41 49.03 63.93
CA LEU A 13 -8.62 48.05 62.85
C LEU A 13 -8.04 48.50 61.50
N LEU A 14 -7.63 49.76 61.36
CA LEU A 14 -6.90 50.28 60.20
C LEU A 14 -5.37 50.31 60.40
N LEU A 15 -4.86 49.77 61.52
CA LEU A 15 -3.44 49.77 61.85
C LEU A 15 -2.89 48.38 62.21
N VAL A 16 -3.41 47.31 61.57
CA VAL A 16 -2.82 45.96 61.60
C VAL A 16 -2.92 45.30 60.21
N ILE A 17 -2.53 46.00 59.14
CA ILE A 17 -2.22 45.37 57.83
C ILE A 17 -0.80 45.78 57.37
N THR A 18 0.06 46.22 58.28
CA THR A 18 1.49 46.42 58.00
C THR A 18 2.24 45.23 58.58
N GLY A 19 2.23 44.08 57.90
CA GLY A 19 2.94 42.91 58.40
C GLY A 19 2.84 41.62 57.59
N CYS A 20 1.75 41.37 56.85
CA CYS A 20 1.67 40.18 55.99
C CYS A 20 2.41 40.47 54.69
N ASN A 21 3.53 39.78 54.47
CA ASN A 21 4.26 39.77 53.20
C ASN A 21 3.65 38.70 52.29
N SER A 22 3.38 39.03 51.03
CA SER A 22 2.88 38.12 50.01
C SER A 22 4.04 37.64 49.14
N ALA A 23 4.15 36.34 48.88
CA ALA A 23 5.19 35.83 47.99
C ALA A 23 5.10 36.46 46.58
N PRO A 24 6.25 36.66 45.89
CA PRO A 24 6.24 37.14 44.51
C PRO A 24 5.45 36.22 43.58
N VAL A 25 4.89 36.79 42.50
CA VAL A 25 4.13 36.05 41.49
C VAL A 25 4.86 36.11 40.15
N ILE A 26 5.13 34.95 39.55
CA ILE A 26 5.63 34.85 38.16
C ILE A 26 4.42 34.94 37.22
N ASN A 27 4.29 36.06 36.51
CA ASN A 27 3.19 36.37 35.59
C ASN A 27 3.37 35.71 34.23
N SER A 28 4.62 35.64 33.74
CA SER A 28 4.97 34.94 32.52
C SER A 28 6.43 34.48 32.55
N PHE A 29 6.77 33.53 31.70
CA PHE A 29 8.10 32.96 31.62
C PHE A 29 8.39 32.42 30.21
N THR A 30 9.67 32.41 29.85
CA THR A 30 10.21 31.87 28.60
C THR A 30 11.33 30.88 28.95
N PRO A 31 11.40 29.70 28.31
CA PRO A 31 10.42 29.12 27.39
C PRO A 31 9.07 28.83 28.05
N SER A 32 7.97 28.96 27.31
CA SER A 32 6.61 28.76 27.84
C SER A 32 6.29 27.29 28.16
N SER A 33 7.02 26.35 27.55
CA SER A 33 7.02 24.93 27.93
C SER A 33 8.03 24.67 29.05
N LEU A 34 7.66 23.84 30.02
CA LEU A 34 8.55 23.38 31.09
C LEU A 34 9.37 22.15 30.72
N LYS A 35 9.08 21.54 29.58
CA LYS A 35 9.90 20.51 28.95
C LYS A 35 10.43 21.06 27.64
N ILE A 36 11.74 21.21 27.55
CA ILE A 36 12.38 21.77 26.37
C ILE A 36 13.39 20.78 25.80
N GLU A 37 13.56 20.84 24.48
CA GLU A 37 14.59 20.13 23.74
C GLU A 37 15.54 21.18 23.17
N ALA A 38 16.84 20.99 23.37
CA ALA A 38 17.90 21.86 22.88
C ALA A 38 19.00 21.02 22.22
N HIS A 39 19.80 21.60 21.34
CA HIS A 39 20.95 20.90 20.77
C HIS A 39 22.26 21.21 21.49
N THR A 40 23.22 20.30 21.42
CA THR A 40 24.54 20.48 22.03
C THR A 40 25.19 21.79 21.58
N GLY A 41 25.59 22.64 22.53
CA GLY A 41 26.19 23.96 22.25
C GLY A 41 25.24 25.05 21.75
N GLU A 42 23.94 24.77 21.61
CA GLU A 42 22.91 25.77 21.28
C GLU A 42 22.67 26.73 22.46
N THR A 43 22.31 27.97 22.17
CA THR A 43 21.98 28.97 23.21
C THR A 43 20.47 29.19 23.28
N GLU A 44 19.92 28.99 24.48
CA GLU A 44 18.51 29.17 24.82
C GLU A 44 18.30 30.37 25.73
N HIS A 45 17.27 31.17 25.43
CA HIS A 45 16.92 32.34 26.22
C HIS A 45 15.88 32.00 27.29
N PHE A 46 16.24 32.18 28.56
CA PHE A 46 15.33 32.05 29.69
C PHE A 46 14.95 33.42 30.24
N SER A 47 13.66 33.62 30.53
CA SER A 47 13.20 34.82 31.21
C SER A 47 11.99 34.59 32.09
N VAL A 48 11.83 35.42 33.12
CA VAL A 48 10.63 35.50 33.94
C VAL A 48 10.21 36.95 34.10
N ASN A 49 8.90 37.20 33.97
CA ASN A 49 8.29 38.45 34.38
C ASN A 49 7.54 38.21 35.69
N ALA A 50 8.02 38.80 36.77
CA ALA A 50 7.45 38.64 38.09
C ALA A 50 7.02 39.98 38.70
N SER A 51 6.02 39.94 39.57
CA SER A 51 5.54 41.10 40.33
C SER A 51 5.44 40.77 41.81
N ASP A 52 5.80 41.74 42.65
CA ASP A 52 5.51 41.75 44.07
C ASP A 52 4.07 42.28 44.28
N PRO A 53 3.13 41.47 44.81
CA PRO A 53 1.77 41.92 45.12
C PRO A 53 1.73 43.09 46.09
N ASP A 54 2.70 43.19 46.99
CA ASP A 54 2.77 44.23 48.01
C ASP A 54 3.43 45.52 47.48
N LYS A 55 4.07 45.43 46.29
CA LYS A 55 4.74 46.51 45.55
C LYS A 55 5.71 47.34 46.40
N ASN A 56 6.31 46.71 47.41
CA ASN A 56 7.11 47.41 48.41
C ASN A 56 8.58 46.94 48.43
N THR A 57 8.90 45.88 47.68
CA THR A 57 10.27 45.34 47.57
C THR A 57 10.78 45.32 46.13
N THR A 58 12.11 45.31 46.02
CA THR A 58 12.78 45.02 44.74
C THR A 58 12.99 43.52 44.63
N LEU A 59 12.46 42.90 43.57
CA LEU A 59 12.62 41.47 43.33
C LEU A 59 14.06 41.12 42.95
N THR A 60 14.55 40.03 43.54
CA THR A 60 15.82 39.40 43.20
C THR A 60 15.58 38.07 42.50
N TYR A 61 16.52 37.69 41.63
CA TYR A 61 16.41 36.51 40.77
C TYR A 61 17.69 35.70 40.89
N SER A 62 17.55 34.40 41.15
CA SER A 62 18.66 33.44 41.20
C SER A 62 18.36 32.27 40.27
N TRP A 63 19.13 32.17 39.20
CA TRP A 63 19.09 31.05 38.26
C TRP A 63 20.13 30.00 38.62
N VAL A 64 19.76 28.73 38.52
CA VAL A 64 20.65 27.58 38.70
C VAL A 64 20.43 26.59 37.57
N PHE A 65 21.50 26.26 36.86
CA PHE A 65 21.52 25.28 35.77
C PHE A 65 22.39 24.08 36.17
N LYS A 66 21.82 22.87 36.14
CA LYS A 66 22.54 21.64 36.49
C LYS A 66 23.62 21.24 35.47
N SER A 67 23.55 21.75 34.24
CA SER A 67 24.50 21.57 33.13
C SER A 67 24.56 22.81 32.23
N GLY A 68 25.50 22.85 31.27
CA GLY A 68 25.67 24.01 30.37
C GLY A 68 26.37 25.20 31.00
N SER A 69 26.24 26.37 30.38
CA SER A 69 26.86 27.63 30.81
C SER A 69 25.96 28.84 30.51
N PRO A 70 25.77 29.78 31.46
CA PRO A 70 26.34 29.79 32.81
C PRO A 70 25.65 28.78 33.73
N ARG A 71 26.34 28.32 34.78
CA ARG A 71 25.76 27.43 35.81
C ARG A 71 24.85 28.16 36.80
N SER A 72 25.02 29.47 36.90
CA SER A 72 24.21 30.36 37.73
C SER A 72 24.16 31.75 37.12
N ALA A 73 23.05 32.44 37.27
CA ALA A 73 22.90 33.83 36.81
C ALA A 73 21.94 34.61 37.72
N THR A 74 21.99 35.94 37.60
CA THR A 74 21.10 36.85 38.30
C THR A 74 20.39 37.77 37.31
N GLY A 75 19.23 38.29 37.69
CA GLY A 75 18.41 39.14 36.85
C GLY A 75 17.21 38.40 36.24
N PRO A 76 16.28 39.14 35.61
CA PRO A 76 15.02 38.58 35.14
C PRO A 76 15.15 37.68 33.90
N ALA A 77 16.31 37.67 33.24
CA ALA A 77 16.58 36.87 32.06
C ALA A 77 18.05 36.42 31.99
N VAL A 78 18.32 35.33 31.28
CA VAL A 78 19.65 34.76 31.05
C VAL A 78 19.67 33.98 29.73
N ASP A 79 20.73 34.16 28.95
CA ASP A 79 21.06 33.28 27.83
C ASP A 79 21.90 32.11 28.35
N TRP A 80 21.43 30.89 28.14
CA TRP A 80 22.07 29.66 28.57
C TRP A 80 22.51 28.83 27.36
N THR A 81 23.79 28.52 27.28
CA THR A 81 24.35 27.62 26.27
C THR A 81 24.36 26.18 26.78
N ALA A 82 23.76 25.29 26.00
CA ALA A 82 23.70 23.87 26.26
C ALA A 82 25.10 23.22 26.34
N PRO A 83 25.26 22.15 27.14
CA PRO A 83 26.50 21.39 27.18
C PRO A 83 26.86 20.78 25.81
N GLY A 84 28.12 20.41 25.64
CA GLY A 84 28.63 19.81 24.41
C GLY A 84 28.22 18.35 24.18
N ASP A 85 27.66 17.70 25.20
CA ASP A 85 27.25 16.29 25.16
C ASP A 85 25.73 16.16 25.42
N PRO A 86 25.04 15.19 24.80
CA PRO A 86 23.64 14.90 25.06
C PRO A 86 23.37 14.55 26.52
N ILE A 87 22.38 15.19 27.14
CA ILE A 87 22.04 14.99 28.56
C ILE A 87 20.62 15.45 28.88
N VAL A 88 19.97 14.81 29.84
CA VAL A 88 18.77 15.37 30.51
C VAL A 88 19.22 16.17 31.73
N THR A 89 18.91 17.46 31.75
CA THR A 89 19.31 18.41 32.80
C THR A 89 18.13 19.27 33.23
N GLU A 90 18.35 20.13 34.22
CA GLU A 90 17.31 21.00 34.79
C GLU A 90 17.82 22.44 34.94
N ALA A 91 16.91 23.39 34.75
CA ALA A 91 17.09 24.79 35.09
C ALA A 91 16.04 25.21 36.11
N VAL A 92 16.45 25.97 37.13
CA VAL A 92 15.56 26.51 38.15
C VAL A 92 15.82 28.00 38.32
N VAL A 93 14.77 28.80 38.31
CA VAL A 93 14.81 30.19 38.77
C VAL A 93 14.05 30.32 40.06
N THR A 94 14.64 31.04 41.02
CA THR A 94 13.99 31.46 42.26
C THR A 94 13.88 32.98 42.25
N VAL A 95 12.65 33.48 42.41
CA VAL A 95 12.34 34.91 42.53
C VAL A 95 12.01 35.20 43.98
N SER A 96 12.69 36.16 44.59
CA SER A 96 12.49 36.51 46.01
C SER A 96 12.37 38.01 46.23
N ASP A 97 11.50 38.39 47.16
CA ASP A 97 11.38 39.74 47.72
C ASP A 97 12.26 39.96 48.96
N GLY A 98 13.07 38.96 49.36
CA GLY A 98 13.90 38.96 50.56
C GLY A 98 13.24 38.35 51.80
N LYS A 99 11.94 38.00 51.76
CA LYS A 99 11.21 37.31 52.83
C LYS A 99 10.62 35.98 52.36
N GLU A 100 9.97 36.00 51.20
CA GLU A 100 9.34 34.87 50.56
C GLU A 100 9.93 34.63 49.16
N SER A 101 9.62 33.48 48.56
CA SER A 101 10.08 33.18 47.21
C SER A 101 9.15 32.26 46.45
N VAL A 102 9.20 32.37 45.13
CA VAL A 102 8.55 31.47 44.17
C VAL A 102 9.60 30.94 43.21
N SER A 103 9.46 29.70 42.75
CA SER A 103 10.39 29.10 41.79
C SER A 103 9.72 28.54 40.56
N LYS A 104 10.45 28.52 39.45
CA LYS A 104 10.06 27.83 38.21
C LYS A 104 11.18 26.86 37.81
N LYS A 105 10.79 25.69 37.34
CA LYS A 105 11.71 24.61 36.93
C LYS A 105 11.42 24.18 35.50
N TRP A 106 12.46 24.02 34.70
CA TRP A 106 12.45 23.40 33.39
C TRP A 106 13.23 22.08 33.42
N GLU A 107 12.70 21.08 32.72
CA GLU A 107 13.38 19.85 32.33
C GLU A 107 13.89 20.03 30.89
N ILE A 108 15.19 19.87 30.70
CA ILE A 108 15.88 20.16 29.45
C ILE A 108 16.47 18.85 28.92
N THR A 109 16.07 18.43 27.73
CA THR A 109 16.69 17.32 27.01
C THR A 109 17.62 17.87 25.96
N VAL A 110 18.93 17.68 26.13
CA VAL A 110 19.95 18.11 25.18
C VAL A 110 20.28 16.93 24.25
N LYS A 111 20.23 17.14 22.94
CA LYS A 111 20.55 16.14 21.91
C LYS A 111 21.62 16.66 20.96
N ASP A 112 22.26 15.76 20.23
CA ASP A 112 23.12 16.17 19.11
C ASP A 112 22.28 16.65 17.93
N PRO A 113 22.65 17.75 17.26
CA PRO A 113 21.99 18.17 16.03
C PRO A 113 22.23 17.11 14.94
N SER A 114 21.21 16.86 14.12
CA SER A 114 21.35 16.04 12.91
C SER A 114 21.55 16.96 11.70
N PRO A 115 22.17 16.48 10.61
CA PRO A 115 22.11 17.18 9.33
C PRO A 115 20.66 17.26 8.81
N THR A 116 20.42 18.09 7.80
CA THR A 116 19.09 18.18 7.19
C THR A 116 18.70 16.87 6.51
N ILE A 117 17.41 16.62 6.36
CA ILE A 117 16.88 15.44 5.67
C ILE A 117 17.34 15.48 4.20
N PRO A 118 17.83 14.36 3.62
CA PRO A 118 18.10 14.29 2.18
C PRO A 118 16.86 14.63 1.37
N GLY A 119 17.00 15.53 0.39
CA GLY A 119 15.89 15.94 -0.47
C GLY A 119 15.68 14.98 -1.65
N SER A 120 14.46 14.99 -2.21
CA SER A 120 14.14 14.44 -3.54
C SER A 120 14.76 13.08 -3.88
N LEU A 121 14.59 12.08 -3.02
CA LEU A 121 15.04 10.71 -3.32
C LEU A 121 14.30 10.16 -4.54
N THR A 122 15.05 9.68 -5.51
CA THR A 122 14.58 8.99 -6.72
C THR A 122 15.28 7.64 -6.88
N SER A 123 14.66 6.74 -7.64
CA SER A 123 15.20 5.43 -7.97
C SER A 123 15.04 5.12 -9.45
N ALA A 124 16.00 4.41 -10.02
CA ALA A 124 15.95 3.89 -11.39
C ALA A 124 16.42 2.44 -11.41
N GLY A 125 15.54 1.52 -11.79
CA GLY A 125 15.90 0.12 -11.95
C GLY A 125 16.47 -0.16 -13.34
N THR A 126 17.50 -1.00 -13.40
CA THR A 126 18.03 -1.59 -14.63
C THR A 126 18.27 -3.06 -14.40
N LYS A 127 18.60 -3.83 -15.44
CA LYS A 127 18.85 -5.27 -15.26
C LYS A 127 20.03 -5.50 -14.31
N GLY A 128 19.72 -6.09 -13.14
CA GLY A 128 20.69 -6.49 -12.12
C GLY A 128 21.02 -5.41 -11.07
N LYS A 129 20.40 -4.21 -11.14
CA LYS A 129 20.61 -3.18 -10.12
C LYS A 129 19.49 -2.14 -10.03
N ILE A 130 19.42 -1.45 -8.90
CA ILE A 130 18.61 -0.25 -8.70
C ILE A 130 19.55 0.89 -8.28
N THR A 131 19.55 1.99 -9.04
CA THR A 131 20.33 3.19 -8.73
C THR A 131 19.45 4.18 -7.98
N LEU A 132 19.90 4.59 -6.80
CA LEU A 132 19.27 5.63 -5.98
C LEU A 132 20.03 6.95 -6.15
N SER A 133 19.30 8.06 -6.21
CA SER A 133 19.86 9.42 -6.26
C SER A 133 19.04 10.35 -5.37
N TRP A 134 19.70 11.23 -4.62
CA TRP A 134 19.06 12.20 -3.74
C TRP A 134 19.74 13.57 -3.79
N GLU A 135 19.06 14.59 -3.27
CA GLU A 135 19.63 15.92 -3.08
C GLU A 135 20.43 15.97 -1.76
N ALA A 136 21.58 16.64 -1.81
CA ALA A 136 22.49 16.70 -0.68
C ALA A 136 21.87 17.42 0.53
N SER A 137 21.95 16.77 1.68
CA SER A 137 21.78 17.41 2.99
C SER A 137 22.82 18.51 3.26
N THR A 138 22.49 19.39 4.21
CA THR A 138 23.39 20.40 4.77
C THR A 138 23.54 20.18 6.28
N GLY A 139 24.67 20.60 6.83
CA GLY A 139 25.01 20.42 8.23
C GLY A 139 26.52 20.41 8.39
N ASN A 140 27.04 21.14 9.38
CA ASN A 140 28.49 21.26 9.58
C ASN A 140 29.16 19.92 9.95
N ASP A 141 28.36 18.96 10.42
CA ASP A 141 28.77 17.64 10.87
C ASP A 141 28.33 16.52 9.90
N LEU A 142 27.76 16.84 8.72
CA LEU A 142 27.35 15.84 7.74
C LEU A 142 28.54 14.94 7.36
N ALA A 143 28.46 13.67 7.73
CA ALA A 143 29.51 12.69 7.48
C ALA A 143 29.11 11.68 6.40
N SER A 144 27.87 11.21 6.43
CA SER A 144 27.40 10.14 5.54
C SER A 144 25.89 10.12 5.37
N TYR A 145 25.43 9.26 4.47
CA TYR A 145 24.04 8.89 4.27
C TYR A 145 23.86 7.40 4.57
N TYR A 146 22.76 7.04 5.23
CA TYR A 146 22.37 5.65 5.40
C TYR A 146 21.26 5.29 4.42
N VAL A 147 21.47 4.18 3.71
CA VAL A 147 20.51 3.65 2.74
C VAL A 147 19.71 2.55 3.43
N TYR A 148 18.40 2.71 3.48
CA TYR A 148 17.48 1.72 4.02
C TYR A 148 16.68 1.07 2.90
N ARG A 149 16.47 -0.25 3.01
CA ARG A 149 15.72 -1.05 2.05
C ARG A 149 14.83 -2.09 2.73
N GLY A 150 13.69 -2.39 2.12
CA GLY A 150 12.80 -3.49 2.51
C GLY A 150 11.88 -3.90 1.38
N THR A 151 11.15 -5.00 1.54
CA THR A 151 10.11 -5.48 0.59
C THR A 151 8.69 -5.08 1.01
N SER A 152 8.59 -4.27 2.07
CA SER A 152 7.36 -3.67 2.56
C SER A 152 7.65 -2.22 2.94
N PRO A 153 6.74 -1.26 2.67
CA PRO A 153 6.97 0.15 2.96
C PRO A 153 7.12 0.46 4.46
N GLY A 154 6.67 -0.43 5.35
CA GLY A 154 6.72 -0.22 6.80
C GLY A 154 7.91 -0.86 7.52
N ASN A 155 8.73 -1.63 6.81
CA ASN A 155 9.81 -2.40 7.43
C ASN A 155 11.07 -2.39 6.55
N LEU A 156 11.91 -1.38 6.76
CA LEU A 156 13.16 -1.18 6.04
C LEU A 156 14.33 -1.34 7.00
N SER A 157 15.43 -1.92 6.51
CA SER A 157 16.68 -2.10 7.25
C SER A 157 17.83 -1.41 6.53
N LYS A 158 18.82 -0.91 7.29
CA LYS A 158 20.01 -0.29 6.71
C LYS A 158 20.81 -1.32 5.92
N ILE A 159 21.08 -1.04 4.64
CA ILE A 159 21.88 -1.90 3.75
C ILE A 159 23.23 -1.29 3.40
N ALA A 160 23.38 0.03 3.50
CA ALA A 160 24.61 0.70 3.15
C ALA A 160 24.82 2.02 3.91
N THR A 161 26.08 2.45 3.92
CA THR A 161 26.50 3.78 4.34
C THR A 161 27.30 4.40 3.20
N VAL A 162 26.90 5.60 2.75
CA VAL A 162 27.52 6.34 1.65
C VAL A 162 28.15 7.60 2.22
N ASN A 163 29.46 7.78 2.04
CA ASN A 163 30.16 8.95 2.59
C ASN A 163 29.78 10.22 1.82
N ALA A 164 29.54 11.32 2.53
CA ALA A 164 29.38 12.62 1.90
C ALA A 164 30.67 13.04 1.17
N PRO A 165 30.61 13.76 0.04
CA PRO A 165 29.43 14.39 -0.55
C PRO A 165 28.72 13.53 -1.60
N ALA A 166 28.97 12.21 -1.68
CA ALA A 166 28.30 11.37 -2.67
C ALA A 166 26.80 11.28 -2.38
N THR A 167 25.98 11.47 -3.42
CA THR A 167 24.51 11.49 -3.34
C THR A 167 23.84 10.42 -4.21
N THR A 168 24.59 9.36 -4.51
CA THR A 168 24.12 8.22 -5.31
C THR A 168 24.54 6.90 -4.67
N TYR A 169 23.74 5.87 -4.89
CA TYR A 169 24.03 4.50 -4.46
C TYR A 169 23.51 3.49 -5.48
N GLU A 170 24.31 2.49 -5.83
CA GLU A 170 23.88 1.37 -6.68
C GLU A 170 23.65 0.14 -5.82
N ASP A 171 22.38 -0.27 -5.72
CA ASP A 171 22.01 -1.53 -5.11
C ASP A 171 22.07 -2.66 -6.13
N THR A 172 23.02 -3.57 -5.96
CA THR A 172 23.28 -4.71 -6.85
C THR A 172 22.87 -6.05 -6.24
N ILE A 173 22.38 -6.07 -5.00
CA ILE A 173 21.94 -7.29 -4.30
C ILE A 173 20.41 -7.33 -4.37
N VAL A 174 19.89 -7.44 -5.60
CA VAL A 174 18.48 -7.36 -5.94
C VAL A 174 18.01 -8.64 -6.64
N GLU A 175 16.79 -9.08 -6.34
CA GLU A 175 16.22 -10.33 -6.84
C GLU A 175 15.05 -10.09 -7.83
N ASP A 176 14.91 -10.99 -8.81
CA ASP A 176 13.88 -10.90 -9.84
C ASP A 176 12.48 -10.84 -9.21
N GLY A 177 11.71 -9.81 -9.53
CA GLY A 177 10.32 -9.67 -9.08
C GLY A 177 10.14 -9.18 -7.65
N ALA A 178 11.22 -8.87 -6.95
CA ALA A 178 11.16 -8.22 -5.65
C ALA A 178 10.96 -6.70 -5.81
N LEU A 179 9.82 -6.19 -5.32
CA LEU A 179 9.55 -4.77 -5.20
C LEU A 179 10.24 -4.23 -3.94
N TYR A 180 11.28 -3.43 -4.13
CA TYR A 180 12.05 -2.86 -3.03
C TYR A 180 11.61 -1.42 -2.75
N TYR A 181 11.45 -1.10 -1.48
CA TYR A 181 11.20 0.24 -0.95
C TYR A 181 12.48 0.80 -0.35
N TYR A 182 12.73 2.10 -0.56
CA TYR A 182 13.92 2.78 -0.09
C TYR A 182 13.61 4.13 0.55
N HIS A 183 14.34 4.47 1.60
CA HIS A 183 14.52 5.83 2.06
C HIS A 183 15.99 6.05 2.45
N ILE A 184 16.39 7.32 2.52
CA ILE A 184 17.74 7.73 2.91
C ILE A 184 17.64 8.61 4.16
N THR A 185 18.55 8.43 5.10
CA THR A 185 18.78 9.40 6.18
C THR A 185 20.19 9.99 6.02
N SER A 186 20.39 11.20 6.51
CA SER A 186 21.72 11.77 6.68
C SER A 186 22.22 11.51 8.09
N PHE A 187 23.53 11.40 8.24
CA PHE A 187 24.16 11.13 9.52
C PHE A 187 25.38 12.03 9.74
N GLY A 188 25.37 12.69 10.89
CA GLY A 188 26.50 13.45 11.43
C GLY A 188 26.79 12.97 12.85
N LYS A 189 26.49 13.79 13.86
CA LYS A 189 26.48 13.34 15.26
C LYS A 189 25.23 12.54 15.61
N SER A 190 24.10 12.87 14.97
CA SER A 190 22.87 12.11 15.03
C SER A 190 22.30 11.87 13.63
N GLU A 191 21.39 10.91 13.54
CA GLU A 191 20.70 10.54 12.31
C GLU A 191 19.48 11.43 12.07
N SER A 192 19.29 11.90 10.85
CA SER A 192 18.11 12.68 10.47
C SER A 192 16.85 11.81 10.43
N GLN A 193 15.70 12.47 10.31
CA GLN A 193 14.49 11.80 9.83
C GLN A 193 14.70 11.28 8.39
N PRO A 194 13.94 10.25 7.96
CA PRO A 194 14.04 9.71 6.61
C PRO A 194 13.57 10.70 5.54
N SER A 195 14.16 10.59 4.35
CA SER A 195 13.70 11.25 3.12
C SER A 195 12.28 10.80 2.73
N ASN A 196 11.77 11.33 1.61
CA ASN A 196 10.66 10.67 0.93
C ASN A 196 11.04 9.21 0.60
N GLN A 197 10.04 8.34 0.56
CA GLN A 197 10.22 6.95 0.17
C GLN A 197 10.05 6.81 -1.35
N THR A 198 10.84 5.92 -1.95
CA THR A 198 10.68 5.47 -3.34
C THR A 198 10.59 3.95 -3.38
N TYR A 199 10.09 3.38 -4.48
CA TYR A 199 10.10 1.94 -4.70
C TYR A 199 10.52 1.61 -6.13
N ASN A 200 11.16 0.46 -6.32
CA ASN A 200 11.56 0.02 -7.66
C ASN A 200 11.81 -1.49 -7.74
N MET A 201 11.87 -1.99 -8.96
CA MET A 201 12.32 -3.34 -9.32
C MET A 201 13.45 -3.26 -10.34
N HIS A 202 14.41 -4.16 -10.22
CA HIS A 202 15.44 -4.32 -11.25
C HIS A 202 14.87 -5.06 -12.47
N GLY A 203 15.41 -4.77 -13.64
CA GLY A 203 15.00 -5.39 -14.90
C GLY A 203 15.09 -4.46 -16.10
N THR A 204 14.98 -5.01 -17.30
CA THR A 204 14.96 -4.29 -18.57
C THR A 204 13.64 -3.56 -18.73
N ARG A 205 13.68 -2.25 -19.02
CA ARG A 205 12.46 -1.46 -19.16
C ARG A 205 11.76 -1.75 -20.46
N LEU A 206 10.48 -2.05 -20.34
CA LEU A 206 9.54 -2.06 -21.46
C LEU A 206 8.90 -0.68 -21.52
N THR A 207 9.02 -0.05 -22.68
CA THR A 207 8.43 1.25 -23.00
C THR A 207 7.48 1.11 -24.18
N ASP A 208 6.77 2.17 -24.52
CA ASP A 208 5.94 2.26 -25.73
C ASP A 208 6.61 1.63 -26.95
N THR A 209 5.82 0.89 -27.71
CA THR A 209 6.24 0.27 -28.97
C THR A 209 5.20 0.54 -30.05
N SER A 210 5.71 0.83 -31.25
CA SER A 210 4.90 1.01 -32.45
C SER A 210 4.52 -0.30 -33.14
N ALA A 211 4.82 -1.45 -32.54
CA ALA A 211 4.54 -2.79 -33.07
C ALA A 211 4.35 -3.80 -31.94
N ASP A 212 4.09 -5.05 -32.28
CA ASP A 212 4.07 -6.18 -31.35
C ASP A 212 5.34 -6.24 -30.51
N PHE A 213 5.17 -6.49 -29.23
CA PHE A 213 6.25 -6.79 -28.31
C PHE A 213 6.30 -8.28 -28.04
N THR A 214 7.45 -8.90 -28.31
CA THR A 214 7.75 -10.27 -27.89
C THR A 214 9.00 -10.25 -27.04
N THR A 215 8.92 -10.84 -25.85
CA THR A 215 10.05 -10.91 -24.92
C THR A 215 11.22 -11.71 -25.49
N ILE A 216 12.43 -11.30 -25.12
CA ILE A 216 13.69 -11.96 -25.47
C ILE A 216 14.33 -12.48 -24.18
N VAL A 217 14.75 -13.75 -24.17
CA VAL A 217 15.32 -14.42 -23.00
C VAL A 217 16.53 -13.66 -22.43
N ALA A 218 17.40 -13.15 -23.31
CA ALA A 218 18.61 -12.42 -22.92
C ALA A 218 18.33 -11.12 -22.16
N ASP A 219 17.14 -10.55 -22.30
CA ASP A 219 16.75 -9.26 -21.70
C ASP A 219 15.87 -9.45 -20.46
N SER A 220 15.38 -10.66 -20.20
CA SER A 220 14.64 -11.00 -18.98
C SER A 220 15.48 -10.73 -17.71
N PRO A 221 14.89 -10.24 -16.60
CA PRO A 221 13.48 -9.87 -16.46
C PRO A 221 13.16 -8.51 -17.09
N TYR A 222 11.94 -8.37 -17.59
CA TYR A 222 11.36 -7.10 -18.03
C TYR A 222 10.53 -6.45 -16.92
N VAL A 223 10.50 -5.12 -16.92
CA VAL A 223 9.70 -4.31 -15.99
C VAL A 223 8.97 -3.22 -16.77
N ILE A 224 7.66 -3.11 -16.55
CA ILE A 224 6.87 -1.93 -16.94
C ILE A 224 6.74 -1.05 -15.69
N GLU A 225 7.30 0.16 -15.75
CA GLU A 225 7.33 1.09 -14.62
C GLU A 225 6.50 2.35 -14.82
N ASN A 226 6.19 2.70 -16.07
CA ASN A 226 5.36 3.84 -16.45
C ASN A 226 4.22 3.33 -17.34
N ASP A 227 3.22 4.17 -17.54
CA ASP A 227 2.15 3.90 -18.50
C ASP A 227 2.74 3.63 -19.88
N ILE A 228 2.17 2.65 -20.58
CA ILE A 228 2.62 2.25 -21.91
C ILE A 228 1.48 2.16 -22.92
N LEU A 229 1.78 2.55 -24.15
CA LEU A 229 0.94 2.34 -25.33
C LEU A 229 1.60 1.32 -26.27
N LEU A 230 0.93 0.18 -26.44
CA LEU A 230 1.32 -0.89 -27.34
C LEU A 230 0.48 -0.81 -28.62
N LYS A 231 1.13 -0.73 -29.79
CA LYS A 231 0.45 -0.75 -31.09
C LYS A 231 0.26 -2.16 -31.66
N GLY A 232 0.42 -3.18 -30.83
CA GLY A 232 0.31 -4.59 -31.19
C GLY A 232 0.28 -5.49 -29.95
N ASP A 233 0.58 -6.76 -30.13
CA ASP A 233 0.52 -7.78 -29.08
C ASP A 233 1.57 -7.59 -27.98
N LEU A 234 1.25 -8.08 -26.78
CA LEU A 234 2.19 -8.25 -25.66
C LEU A 234 2.44 -9.74 -25.41
N SER A 235 3.53 -10.26 -25.95
CA SER A 235 3.91 -11.68 -25.85
C SER A 235 5.03 -11.92 -24.85
N ILE A 236 4.73 -12.68 -23.80
CA ILE A 236 5.64 -13.08 -22.72
C ILE A 236 5.93 -14.57 -22.88
N VAL A 237 7.02 -14.88 -23.59
CA VAL A 237 7.29 -16.23 -24.10
C VAL A 237 8.62 -16.81 -23.61
N ASN A 238 8.83 -18.11 -23.78
CA ASN A 238 10.16 -18.76 -23.67
C ASN A 238 10.90 -18.54 -22.33
N ASN A 239 10.25 -18.77 -21.18
CA ASN A 239 10.81 -18.60 -19.83
C ASN A 239 11.28 -17.17 -19.49
N THR A 240 10.81 -16.17 -20.22
CA THR A 240 11.02 -14.77 -19.86
C THR A 240 10.10 -14.36 -18.73
N LYS A 241 10.49 -13.32 -17.99
CA LYS A 241 9.73 -12.78 -16.86
C LYS A 241 9.34 -11.34 -17.16
N LEU A 242 8.07 -11.00 -16.94
CA LEU A 242 7.56 -9.64 -17.00
C LEU A 242 6.93 -9.27 -15.66
N TYR A 243 7.37 -8.13 -15.12
CA TYR A 243 6.82 -7.54 -13.90
C TYR A 243 6.21 -6.17 -14.19
N VAL A 244 5.09 -5.84 -13.55
CA VAL A 244 4.42 -4.55 -13.68
C VAL A 244 4.35 -3.86 -12.33
N LEU A 245 4.88 -2.63 -12.25
CA LEU A 245 4.84 -1.83 -11.03
C LEU A 245 3.41 -1.34 -10.69
N PRO A 246 3.12 -1.04 -9.40
CA PRO A 246 1.83 -0.49 -9.01
C PRO A 246 1.49 0.80 -9.77
N GLY A 247 0.21 0.99 -10.12
CA GLY A 247 -0.29 2.24 -10.72
C GLY A 247 -0.07 2.40 -12.22
N VAL A 248 0.47 1.39 -12.90
CA VAL A 248 0.73 1.44 -14.36
C VAL A 248 -0.54 1.20 -15.16
N ASP A 249 -0.72 1.98 -16.23
CA ASP A 249 -1.68 1.73 -17.30
C ASP A 249 -1.01 1.09 -18.53
N ILE A 250 -1.45 -0.11 -18.90
CA ILE A 250 -1.06 -0.79 -20.14
C ILE A 250 -2.22 -0.64 -21.15
N VAL A 251 -1.96 0.02 -22.26
CA VAL A 251 -2.99 0.31 -23.27
C VAL A 251 -2.64 -0.29 -24.63
N PHE A 252 -3.55 -1.07 -25.20
CA PHE A 252 -3.48 -1.52 -26.59
C PHE A 252 -4.16 -0.49 -27.50
N GLY A 253 -3.44 0.00 -28.52
CA GLY A 253 -3.91 1.02 -29.45
C GLY A 253 -3.83 0.57 -30.91
N THR A 254 -4.18 -0.69 -31.17
CA THR A 254 -4.26 -1.31 -32.50
C THR A 254 -5.72 -1.40 -32.95
N GLU A 255 -5.94 -1.31 -34.27
CA GLU A 255 -7.27 -1.43 -34.89
C GLU A 255 -7.79 -2.87 -34.87
N ASP A 256 -6.90 -3.86 -34.78
CA ASP A 256 -7.24 -5.27 -34.63
C ASP A 256 -7.28 -5.68 -33.15
N VAL A 257 -7.96 -6.78 -32.82
CA VAL A 257 -7.96 -7.32 -31.45
C VAL A 257 -6.54 -7.76 -31.07
N ALA A 258 -5.96 -7.13 -30.05
CA ALA A 258 -4.63 -7.47 -29.55
C ALA A 258 -4.65 -8.72 -28.65
N SER A 259 -3.47 -9.24 -28.33
CA SER A 259 -3.28 -10.31 -27.35
C SER A 259 -2.30 -9.90 -26.26
N LEU A 260 -2.70 -10.08 -24.99
CA LEU A 260 -1.76 -10.30 -23.90
C LEU A 260 -1.53 -11.79 -23.79
N TYR A 261 -0.41 -12.26 -24.35
CA TYR A 261 -0.11 -13.67 -24.53
C TYR A 261 1.05 -14.10 -23.64
N VAL A 262 0.77 -14.92 -22.63
CA VAL A 262 1.79 -15.59 -21.81
C VAL A 262 1.90 -17.03 -22.28
N PHE A 263 3.08 -17.43 -22.76
CA PHE A 263 3.35 -18.82 -23.14
C PHE A 263 4.70 -19.29 -22.63
N GLN A 264 4.69 -20.17 -21.62
CA GLN A 264 5.93 -20.62 -20.95
C GLN A 264 6.74 -19.47 -20.32
N GLY A 265 6.14 -18.28 -20.14
CA GLY A 265 6.75 -17.14 -19.45
C GLY A 265 6.14 -16.92 -18.07
N LEU A 266 6.71 -15.98 -17.30
CA LEU A 266 6.22 -15.54 -16.01
C LEU A 266 5.61 -14.14 -16.14
N PHE A 267 4.34 -13.97 -15.75
CA PHE A 267 3.70 -12.66 -15.72
C PHE A 267 3.26 -12.33 -14.29
N VAL A 268 3.75 -11.20 -13.77
CA VAL A 268 3.47 -10.76 -12.41
C VAL A 268 3.11 -9.28 -12.39
N THR A 269 1.99 -8.95 -11.75
CA THR A 269 1.61 -7.56 -11.48
C THR A 269 1.69 -7.28 -9.99
N LYS A 270 2.14 -6.09 -9.61
CA LYS A 270 2.31 -5.65 -8.21
C LYS A 270 1.34 -4.53 -7.84
N GLY A 271 0.12 -4.58 -8.38
CA GLY A 271 -0.90 -3.58 -8.08
C GLY A 271 -1.22 -3.55 -6.59
N THR A 272 -1.71 -2.40 -6.12
CA THR A 272 -2.19 -2.25 -4.74
C THR A 272 -3.58 -1.63 -4.75
N GLN A 273 -4.32 -1.73 -3.64
CA GLN A 273 -5.63 -1.06 -3.54
C GLN A 273 -5.55 0.45 -3.82
N ALA A 274 -4.46 1.10 -3.38
CA ALA A 274 -4.26 2.53 -3.58
C ALA A 274 -3.79 2.88 -5.01
N ASN A 275 -3.07 1.97 -5.65
CA ASN A 275 -2.50 2.13 -6.99
C ASN A 275 -2.72 0.84 -7.78
N PRO A 276 -3.96 0.60 -8.26
CA PRO A 276 -4.25 -0.56 -9.10
C PRO A 276 -3.55 -0.43 -10.45
N ILE A 277 -3.37 -1.56 -11.13
CA ILE A 277 -2.83 -1.60 -12.51
C ILE A 277 -4.01 -1.72 -13.47
N SER A 278 -3.99 -1.01 -14.59
CA SER A 278 -5.00 -1.13 -15.64
C SER A 278 -4.43 -1.78 -16.89
N VAL A 279 -5.21 -2.64 -17.53
CA VAL A 279 -4.94 -3.19 -18.86
C VAL A 279 -6.19 -2.95 -19.71
N SER A 280 -6.06 -2.14 -20.74
CA SER A 280 -7.20 -1.64 -21.53
C SER A 280 -6.86 -1.53 -23.03
N SER A 281 -7.85 -1.19 -23.83
CA SER A 281 -7.70 -0.94 -25.27
C SER A 281 -8.53 0.27 -25.69
N PHE A 282 -8.05 1.01 -26.69
CA PHE A 282 -8.82 2.11 -27.29
C PHE A 282 -9.86 1.64 -28.32
N ASP A 283 -9.54 0.59 -29.08
CA ASP A 283 -10.32 0.19 -30.25
C ASP A 283 -10.96 -1.20 -30.06
N SER A 284 -10.52 -2.21 -30.80
CA SER A 284 -11.17 -3.52 -30.94
C SER A 284 -11.09 -4.43 -29.71
N GLY A 285 -10.41 -3.99 -28.65
CA GLY A 285 -10.21 -4.76 -27.43
C GLY A 285 -9.02 -5.71 -27.51
N TYR A 286 -8.91 -6.61 -26.55
CA TYR A 286 -7.87 -7.63 -26.55
C TYR A 286 -8.33 -8.95 -25.95
N GLU A 287 -7.52 -9.99 -26.16
CA GLU A 287 -7.63 -11.29 -25.51
C GLU A 287 -6.53 -11.46 -24.47
N LEU A 288 -6.89 -12.03 -23.31
CA LEU A 288 -5.92 -12.45 -22.29
C LEU A 288 -5.71 -13.95 -22.38
N ARG A 289 -4.50 -14.39 -22.69
CA ARG A 289 -4.16 -15.80 -22.88
C ARG A 289 -2.96 -16.16 -22.02
N ILE A 290 -3.19 -16.96 -20.98
CA ILE A 290 -2.17 -17.45 -20.05
C ILE A 290 -2.05 -18.96 -20.21
N ILE A 291 -1.06 -19.41 -20.99
CA ILE A 291 -0.92 -20.79 -21.43
C ILE A 291 0.43 -21.33 -20.96
N ALA A 292 0.43 -22.42 -20.19
CA ALA A 292 1.64 -23.03 -19.66
C ALA A 292 2.56 -22.02 -18.95
N ALA A 293 1.99 -20.99 -18.31
CA ALA A 293 2.75 -19.96 -17.63
C ALA A 293 3.59 -20.54 -16.49
N ALA A 294 4.77 -19.96 -16.29
CA ALA A 294 5.71 -20.39 -15.28
C ALA A 294 5.11 -20.23 -13.87
N ALA A 295 5.50 -21.14 -12.98
CA ALA A 295 5.11 -21.11 -11.57
C ALA A 295 5.48 -19.76 -10.92
N GLY A 296 4.57 -19.25 -10.10
CA GLY A 296 4.70 -17.92 -9.48
C GLY A 296 4.09 -16.78 -10.31
N SER A 297 3.49 -17.06 -11.47
CA SER A 297 2.69 -16.05 -12.19
C SER A 297 1.53 -15.61 -11.28
N SER A 298 1.43 -14.31 -11.02
CA SER A 298 0.52 -13.78 -10.02
C SER A 298 0.07 -12.37 -10.38
N LEU A 299 -1.23 -12.15 -10.39
CA LEU A 299 -1.82 -10.87 -10.70
C LEU A 299 -2.54 -10.33 -9.48
N GLU A 300 -2.17 -9.12 -9.07
CA GLU A 300 -2.69 -8.48 -7.86
C GLU A 300 -3.22 -7.07 -8.19
N TYR A 301 -4.43 -6.76 -7.73
CA TYR A 301 -5.11 -5.46 -7.96
C TYR A 301 -4.98 -4.96 -9.41
N THR A 302 -5.30 -5.84 -10.36
CA THR A 302 -5.21 -5.54 -11.80
C THR A 302 -6.59 -5.54 -12.42
N GLU A 303 -6.91 -4.49 -13.16
CA GLU A 303 -8.18 -4.31 -13.86
C GLU A 303 -7.99 -4.51 -15.37
N PHE A 304 -8.64 -5.55 -15.89
CA PHE A 304 -8.69 -5.89 -17.30
C PHE A 304 -10.00 -5.40 -17.91
N GLN A 305 -9.91 -4.49 -18.86
CA GLN A 305 -11.06 -3.85 -19.52
C GLN A 305 -11.05 -4.12 -21.03
N GLN A 306 -12.20 -4.02 -21.69
CA GLN A 306 -12.33 -4.27 -23.14
C GLN A 306 -11.80 -5.66 -23.55
N LEU A 307 -12.06 -6.66 -22.71
CA LEU A 307 -11.79 -8.06 -23.03
C LEU A 307 -12.79 -8.55 -24.08
N THR A 308 -12.45 -8.41 -25.35
CA THR A 308 -13.32 -8.80 -26.48
C THR A 308 -13.00 -10.20 -26.97
N GLY A 309 -11.73 -10.60 -26.91
CA GLY A 309 -11.25 -11.88 -27.42
C GLY A 309 -11.23 -11.96 -28.94
N THR A 310 -10.38 -12.85 -29.49
CA THR A 310 -10.41 -13.17 -30.93
C THR A 310 -11.48 -14.22 -31.28
N ASP A 311 -11.88 -15.02 -30.29
CA ASP A 311 -12.95 -16.01 -30.39
C ASP A 311 -14.32 -15.37 -30.17
N THR A 312 -15.37 -15.93 -30.77
CA THR A 312 -16.75 -15.47 -30.56
C THR A 312 -17.23 -15.73 -29.13
N THR A 313 -16.64 -16.67 -28.41
CA THR A 313 -17.11 -17.18 -27.11
C THR A 313 -16.17 -16.89 -25.93
N LYS A 314 -14.87 -16.68 -26.17
CA LYS A 314 -13.84 -16.57 -25.12
C LYS A 314 -13.08 -15.25 -25.23
N ALA A 315 -12.77 -14.64 -24.09
CA ALA A 315 -11.91 -13.46 -24.02
C ALA A 315 -10.75 -13.62 -23.03
N VAL A 316 -10.83 -14.60 -22.14
CA VAL A 316 -9.75 -14.98 -21.23
C VAL A 316 -9.57 -16.48 -21.29
N CYS A 317 -8.33 -16.94 -21.52
CA CYS A 317 -7.96 -18.35 -21.51
C CYS A 317 -6.82 -18.58 -20.54
N VAL A 318 -7.01 -19.46 -19.57
CA VAL A 318 -5.98 -19.92 -18.63
C VAL A 318 -5.84 -21.42 -18.79
N SER A 319 -4.70 -21.87 -19.30
CA SER A 319 -4.54 -23.29 -19.60
C SER A 319 -3.18 -23.88 -19.28
N SER A 320 -3.19 -25.15 -18.86
CA SER A 320 -1.97 -25.92 -18.52
C SER A 320 -1.05 -25.21 -17.52
N CYS A 321 -1.61 -24.42 -16.61
CA CYS A 321 -0.87 -23.66 -15.61
C CYS A 321 -1.75 -23.26 -14.43
N SER A 322 -1.11 -22.76 -13.37
CA SER A 322 -1.74 -22.48 -12.08
C SER A 322 -1.37 -21.09 -11.56
N PRO A 323 -1.73 -20.01 -12.30
CA PRO A 323 -1.49 -18.65 -11.85
C PRO A 323 -2.42 -18.26 -10.69
N THR A 324 -2.02 -17.24 -9.93
CA THR A 324 -2.89 -16.62 -8.93
C THR A 324 -3.47 -15.32 -9.47
N PHE A 325 -4.77 -15.10 -9.29
CA PHE A 325 -5.44 -13.82 -9.48
C PHE A 325 -6.04 -13.39 -8.14
N SER A 326 -5.68 -12.21 -7.66
CA SER A 326 -6.15 -11.70 -6.38
C SER A 326 -6.56 -10.23 -6.48
N HIS A 327 -7.78 -9.93 -6.06
CA HIS A 327 -8.34 -8.56 -6.12
C HIS A 327 -8.37 -7.97 -7.55
N CYS A 328 -8.40 -8.84 -8.57
CA CYS A 328 -8.48 -8.43 -9.97
C CYS A 328 -9.92 -8.12 -10.39
N ARG A 329 -10.04 -7.29 -11.43
CA ARG A 329 -11.31 -6.97 -12.10
C ARG A 329 -11.21 -7.36 -13.57
N PHE A 330 -12.24 -8.01 -14.11
CA PHE A 330 -12.30 -8.39 -15.52
C PHE A 330 -13.62 -7.91 -16.12
N ILE A 331 -13.53 -7.12 -17.19
CA ILE A 331 -14.67 -6.46 -17.81
C ILE A 331 -14.70 -6.80 -19.31
N SER A 332 -15.79 -7.44 -19.71
CA SER A 332 -16.09 -7.88 -21.08
C SER A 332 -17.54 -7.52 -21.44
N ASP A 333 -17.87 -7.58 -22.73
CA ASP A 333 -19.25 -7.49 -23.23
C ASP A 333 -19.74 -8.86 -23.74
N GLY A 334 -19.97 -9.79 -22.82
CA GLY A 334 -20.60 -11.09 -23.11
C GLY A 334 -19.64 -12.17 -23.66
N LYS A 335 -18.69 -12.60 -22.84
CA LYS A 335 -17.71 -13.66 -23.18
C LYS A 335 -17.55 -14.66 -22.03
N THR A 336 -16.58 -15.55 -22.18
CA THR A 336 -16.21 -16.55 -21.17
C THR A 336 -14.76 -16.33 -20.73
N ILE A 337 -14.51 -16.47 -19.43
CA ILE A 337 -13.18 -16.78 -18.90
C ILE A 337 -13.08 -18.30 -18.77
N GLU A 338 -12.11 -18.90 -19.45
CA GLU A 338 -11.96 -20.33 -19.51
C GLU A 338 -10.71 -20.84 -18.77
N PHE A 339 -10.91 -21.89 -17.98
CA PHE A 339 -9.86 -22.67 -17.34
C PHE A 339 -9.78 -24.06 -17.96
N ALA A 340 -8.64 -24.38 -18.60
CA ALA A 340 -8.44 -25.66 -19.28
C ALA A 340 -7.15 -26.35 -18.84
N SER A 341 -7.27 -27.51 -18.21
CA SER A 341 -6.17 -28.17 -17.48
C SER A 341 -5.43 -27.19 -16.57
N SER A 342 -6.17 -26.36 -15.84
CA SER A 342 -5.62 -25.30 -15.00
C SER A 342 -5.86 -25.58 -13.53
N GLY A 343 -4.89 -25.22 -12.70
CA GLY A 343 -5.00 -25.19 -11.25
C GLY A 343 -4.96 -23.77 -10.69
N ALA A 344 -5.51 -22.81 -11.43
CA ALA A 344 -5.50 -21.40 -11.05
C ALA A 344 -6.14 -21.16 -9.68
N ASN A 345 -5.60 -20.18 -8.96
CA ASN A 345 -6.14 -19.68 -7.70
C ASN A 345 -6.74 -18.28 -7.93
N VAL A 346 -8.07 -18.18 -7.98
CA VAL A 346 -8.82 -16.95 -8.27
C VAL A 346 -9.59 -16.54 -7.03
N VAL A 347 -9.15 -15.46 -6.38
CA VAL A 347 -9.67 -15.05 -5.07
C VAL A 347 -9.98 -13.56 -5.01
N ASN A 348 -11.15 -13.21 -4.46
CA ASN A 348 -11.60 -11.82 -4.30
C ASN A 348 -11.63 -11.03 -5.62
N CYS A 349 -11.88 -11.71 -6.74
CA CYS A 349 -11.97 -11.09 -8.06
C CYS A 349 -13.40 -10.69 -8.40
N TYR A 350 -13.51 -9.71 -9.29
CA TYR A 350 -14.76 -9.23 -9.84
C TYR A 350 -14.77 -9.42 -11.36
N PHE A 351 -15.86 -9.98 -11.88
CA PHE A 351 -16.07 -10.27 -13.29
C PHE A 351 -17.38 -9.61 -13.73
N SER A 352 -17.34 -8.85 -14.81
CA SER A 352 -18.54 -8.26 -15.43
C SER A 352 -18.61 -8.65 -16.89
N GLY A 353 -19.72 -9.23 -17.32
CA GLY A 353 -19.93 -9.68 -18.70
C GLY A 353 -19.11 -10.90 -19.09
N LEU A 354 -18.57 -11.63 -18.10
CA LEU A 354 -17.84 -12.88 -18.27
C LEU A 354 -18.56 -14.03 -17.56
N SER A 355 -18.82 -15.10 -18.30
CA SER A 355 -19.25 -16.39 -17.74
C SER A 355 -18.03 -17.17 -17.26
N LEU A 356 -18.16 -17.95 -16.18
CA LEU A 356 -17.08 -18.82 -15.70
C LEU A 356 -17.10 -20.14 -16.49
N GLY A 357 -16.02 -20.47 -17.18
CA GLY A 357 -15.91 -21.67 -18.01
C GLY A 357 -14.80 -22.60 -17.57
N PHE A 358 -15.06 -23.90 -17.64
CA PHE A 358 -14.07 -24.96 -17.49
C PHE A 358 -14.08 -25.83 -18.74
N GLU A 359 -12.91 -26.09 -19.30
CA GLU A 359 -12.77 -26.91 -20.50
C GLU A 359 -11.84 -28.11 -20.26
N GLN A 360 -12.28 -29.29 -20.71
CA GLN A 360 -11.54 -30.56 -20.72
C GLN A 360 -11.18 -31.13 -19.35
N SER A 361 -10.27 -30.49 -18.61
CA SER A 361 -9.74 -30.98 -17.33
C SER A 361 -9.41 -29.80 -16.43
N VAL A 362 -9.19 -30.04 -15.14
CA VAL A 362 -8.62 -29.08 -14.18
C VAL A 362 -7.50 -29.75 -13.40
N GLU A 363 -6.70 -28.97 -12.68
CA GLU A 363 -5.70 -29.51 -11.75
C GLU A 363 -6.23 -29.55 -10.31
N SER A 364 -5.62 -30.37 -9.46
CA SER A 364 -6.01 -30.51 -8.06
C SER A 364 -5.85 -29.24 -7.22
N THR A 365 -5.08 -28.26 -7.69
CA THR A 365 -4.85 -26.99 -7.01
C THR A 365 -5.84 -25.89 -7.39
N LEU A 366 -6.78 -26.17 -8.30
CA LEU A 366 -7.80 -25.20 -8.70
C LEU A 366 -8.56 -24.69 -7.47
N ASN A 367 -8.62 -23.36 -7.33
CA ASN A 367 -9.38 -22.70 -6.29
C ASN A 367 -10.05 -21.44 -6.86
N ILE A 368 -11.38 -21.42 -6.87
CA ILE A 368 -12.20 -20.28 -7.29
C ILE A 368 -13.05 -19.85 -6.10
N GLU A 369 -12.60 -18.82 -5.39
CA GLU A 369 -13.15 -18.45 -4.08
C GLU A 369 -13.49 -16.96 -3.95
N SER A 370 -14.62 -16.65 -3.30
CA SER A 370 -14.97 -15.29 -2.88
C SER A 370 -15.01 -14.27 -4.03
N ASN A 371 -15.41 -14.72 -5.21
CA ASN A 371 -15.51 -13.87 -6.40
C ASN A 371 -16.94 -13.40 -6.66
N ILE A 372 -17.07 -12.35 -7.45
CA ILE A 372 -18.35 -11.79 -7.89
C ILE A 372 -18.40 -11.81 -9.41
N PHE A 373 -19.39 -12.47 -9.99
CA PHE A 373 -19.66 -12.52 -11.43
C PHE A 373 -20.99 -11.83 -11.71
N LEU A 374 -20.98 -10.68 -12.37
CA LEU A 374 -22.16 -9.92 -12.74
C LEU A 374 -22.34 -9.85 -14.26
N ASN A 375 -23.58 -9.63 -14.69
CA ASN A 375 -23.93 -9.46 -16.11
C ASN A 375 -23.45 -10.61 -17.01
N SER A 376 -23.28 -11.79 -16.44
CA SER A 376 -22.82 -12.96 -17.18
C SER A 376 -23.96 -13.51 -18.04
N GLN A 377 -23.62 -14.16 -19.16
CA GLN A 377 -24.63 -14.87 -19.97
C GLN A 377 -25.07 -16.14 -19.24
N ASN A 378 -24.10 -16.86 -18.67
CA ASN A 378 -24.30 -17.99 -17.76
C ASN A 378 -23.42 -17.82 -16.52
N ALA A 379 -23.78 -18.48 -15.42
CA ALA A 379 -22.91 -18.48 -14.26
C ALA A 379 -21.69 -19.38 -14.49
N ILE A 380 -21.93 -20.67 -14.72
CA ILE A 380 -20.88 -21.69 -14.83
C ILE A 380 -21.12 -22.60 -16.04
N LEU A 381 -20.06 -22.78 -16.82
CA LEU A 381 -20.02 -23.61 -18.02
C LEU A 381 -18.98 -24.71 -17.87
N PHE A 382 -19.37 -25.95 -18.13
CA PHE A 382 -18.45 -27.09 -18.24
C PHE A 382 -18.47 -27.63 -19.66
N SER A 383 -17.31 -27.67 -20.30
CA SER A 383 -17.15 -28.01 -21.71
C SER A 383 -16.17 -29.16 -21.92
N ASN A 384 -16.51 -30.12 -22.79
CA ASN A 384 -15.56 -31.11 -23.35
C ASN A 384 -14.81 -32.02 -22.33
N PHE A 385 -15.38 -32.28 -21.15
CA PHE A 385 -14.83 -33.29 -20.23
C PHE A 385 -15.02 -34.71 -20.79
N ALA A 386 -13.97 -35.55 -20.76
CA ALA A 386 -13.96 -36.89 -21.36
C ALA A 386 -13.31 -37.93 -20.43
N THR A 387 -13.18 -39.19 -20.87
CA THR A 387 -12.49 -40.24 -20.09
C THR A 387 -11.08 -39.79 -19.71
N GLY A 388 -10.74 -39.88 -18.43
CA GLY A 388 -9.42 -39.49 -17.92
C GLY A 388 -9.28 -38.00 -17.63
N SER A 389 -10.27 -37.17 -17.97
CA SER A 389 -10.36 -35.80 -17.47
C SER A 389 -10.51 -35.80 -15.95
N VAL A 390 -9.86 -34.83 -15.31
CA VAL A 390 -10.13 -34.46 -13.92
C VAL A 390 -11.10 -33.29 -13.96
N ALA A 391 -12.32 -33.43 -13.44
CA ALA A 391 -13.20 -32.27 -13.30
C ALA A 391 -13.19 -31.72 -11.87
N PRO A 392 -13.71 -30.49 -11.69
CA PRO A 392 -13.74 -29.86 -10.38
C PRO A 392 -14.43 -30.73 -9.33
N VAL A 393 -13.82 -30.78 -8.14
CA VAL A 393 -14.35 -31.51 -6.98
C VAL A 393 -14.88 -30.54 -5.92
N VAL A 394 -15.59 -31.08 -4.91
CA VAL A 394 -16.13 -30.32 -3.77
C VAL A 394 -15.04 -29.44 -3.17
N GLY A 395 -15.35 -28.15 -2.97
CA GLY A 395 -14.44 -27.19 -2.37
C GLY A 395 -13.47 -26.51 -3.33
N MET A 396 -13.45 -26.85 -4.63
CA MET A 396 -12.65 -26.10 -5.61
C MET A 396 -13.33 -24.80 -6.06
N ILE A 397 -14.65 -24.72 -5.99
CA ILE A 397 -15.45 -23.56 -6.40
C ILE A 397 -16.41 -23.25 -5.26
N HIS A 398 -16.19 -22.18 -4.51
CA HIS A 398 -17.01 -21.88 -3.32
C HIS A 398 -17.06 -20.38 -3.00
N ASN A 399 -18.10 -19.98 -2.26
CA ASN A 399 -18.29 -18.60 -1.78
C ASN A 399 -18.35 -17.56 -2.92
N ASN A 400 -18.81 -17.94 -4.11
CA ASN A 400 -18.90 -17.03 -5.26
C ASN A 400 -20.34 -16.52 -5.42
N ILE A 401 -20.47 -15.28 -5.89
CA ILE A 401 -21.74 -14.64 -6.23
C ILE A 401 -21.90 -14.60 -7.75
N PHE A 402 -23.07 -14.97 -8.26
CA PHE A 402 -23.39 -14.97 -9.68
C PHE A 402 -24.69 -14.21 -9.97
N GLU A 403 -24.64 -13.29 -10.92
CA GLU A 403 -25.81 -12.65 -11.54
C GLU A 403 -25.77 -12.92 -13.04
N CYS A 404 -26.85 -13.53 -13.53
CA CYS A 404 -26.98 -13.97 -14.92
C CYS A 404 -28.12 -13.23 -15.62
N ASN A 405 -27.82 -12.66 -16.79
CA ASN A 405 -28.73 -11.83 -17.57
C ASN A 405 -29.10 -12.46 -18.93
N GLY A 406 -29.04 -13.79 -19.03
CA GLY A 406 -29.41 -14.51 -20.24
C GLY A 406 -30.85 -14.21 -20.71
N ILE A 407 -31.02 -13.88 -22.00
CA ILE A 407 -32.31 -13.53 -22.61
C ILE A 407 -32.71 -14.55 -23.69
N GLY A 408 -33.06 -15.78 -23.30
CA GLY A 408 -33.55 -16.78 -24.26
C GLY A 408 -33.90 -18.14 -23.65
N ASN A 409 -34.62 -18.98 -24.40
CA ASN A 409 -35.28 -20.19 -23.88
C ASN A 409 -34.87 -21.51 -24.57
N THR A 410 -33.84 -21.52 -25.44
CA THR A 410 -33.45 -22.71 -26.22
C THR A 410 -31.94 -22.92 -26.36
N HIS A 411 -31.12 -22.14 -25.66
CA HIS A 411 -29.67 -22.14 -25.85
C HIS A 411 -28.95 -22.20 -24.50
N TYR A 412 -27.79 -22.88 -24.46
CA TYR A 412 -26.95 -23.03 -23.27
C TYR A 412 -26.42 -21.72 -22.70
N SER A 413 -26.55 -20.62 -23.45
CA SER A 413 -26.16 -19.26 -23.08
C SER A 413 -27.16 -18.54 -22.17
N HIS A 414 -28.16 -19.28 -21.67
CA HIS A 414 -29.23 -18.76 -20.84
C HIS A 414 -29.52 -19.66 -19.63
N ALA A 415 -28.57 -20.46 -19.16
CA ALA A 415 -28.76 -21.24 -17.94
C ALA A 415 -27.85 -20.72 -16.84
N ASP A 416 -28.25 -20.92 -15.58
CA ASP A 416 -27.35 -20.72 -14.46
C ASP A 416 -26.14 -21.65 -14.62
N LEU A 417 -26.44 -22.91 -14.96
CA LEU A 417 -25.48 -23.99 -15.04
C LEU A 417 -25.63 -24.71 -16.38
N SER A 418 -24.53 -24.79 -17.12
CA SER A 418 -24.51 -25.41 -18.45
C SER A 418 -23.44 -26.49 -18.55
N ILE A 419 -23.83 -27.67 -19.02
CA ILE A 419 -22.91 -28.73 -19.45
C ILE A 419 -22.99 -28.85 -20.97
N LEU A 420 -21.85 -28.63 -21.62
CA LEU A 420 -21.65 -28.76 -23.06
C LEU A 420 -20.64 -29.88 -23.32
N ALA A 421 -21.06 -30.98 -23.93
CA ALA A 421 -20.09 -32.03 -24.21
C ALA A 421 -20.44 -32.92 -25.39
N TRP A 422 -19.38 -33.58 -25.86
CA TRP A 422 -19.36 -34.58 -26.92
C TRP A 422 -18.93 -35.92 -26.31
N THR A 423 -19.55 -36.35 -25.20
CA THR A 423 -19.20 -37.63 -24.56
C THR A 423 -20.41 -38.33 -23.96
N ASP A 424 -20.41 -39.66 -24.04
CA ASP A 424 -21.44 -40.54 -23.49
C ASP A 424 -21.15 -40.98 -22.04
N LEU A 425 -20.16 -40.37 -21.36
CA LEU A 425 -19.71 -40.83 -20.03
C LEU A 425 -20.34 -40.08 -18.86
N ALA A 426 -20.46 -40.78 -17.74
CA ALA A 426 -21.06 -40.25 -16.52
C ALA A 426 -20.07 -39.39 -15.73
N PHE A 427 -20.38 -38.11 -15.57
CA PHE A 427 -19.66 -37.20 -14.70
C PHE A 427 -20.65 -36.47 -13.80
N THR A 428 -20.28 -36.27 -12.53
CA THR A 428 -21.11 -35.55 -11.57
C THR A 428 -20.34 -34.35 -11.03
N PHE A 429 -20.78 -33.15 -11.41
CA PHE A 429 -20.17 -31.90 -10.97
C PHE A 429 -20.70 -31.50 -9.60
N PRO A 430 -19.84 -31.43 -8.57
CA PRO A 430 -20.27 -31.03 -7.24
C PRO A 430 -20.46 -29.52 -7.14
N LEU A 431 -21.58 -29.10 -6.56
CA LEU A 431 -21.85 -27.73 -6.17
C LEU A 431 -22.02 -27.71 -4.66
N ALA A 432 -20.95 -27.42 -3.93
CA ALA A 432 -20.94 -27.37 -2.48
C ALA A 432 -20.35 -26.03 -2.02
N GLY A 433 -21.15 -25.26 -1.28
CA GLY A 433 -20.79 -23.91 -0.83
C GLY A 433 -21.95 -22.93 -0.94
N ASN A 434 -21.73 -21.69 -0.48
CA ASN A 434 -22.72 -20.63 -0.63
C ASN A 434 -22.61 -20.04 -2.04
N TYR A 435 -23.64 -20.27 -2.85
CA TYR A 435 -23.81 -19.58 -4.11
C TYR A 435 -25.04 -18.68 -4.02
N PHE A 436 -24.91 -17.45 -4.51
CA PHE A 436 -26.06 -16.57 -4.67
C PHE A 436 -26.27 -16.36 -6.16
N PHE A 437 -27.37 -16.91 -6.68
CA PHE A 437 -27.79 -16.71 -8.06
C PHE A 437 -28.96 -15.72 -8.07
N ARG A 438 -28.82 -14.63 -8.81
CA ARG A 438 -29.92 -13.72 -9.11
C ARG A 438 -30.15 -13.73 -10.61
N THR A 439 -31.35 -14.12 -11.00
CA THR A 439 -31.76 -14.24 -12.41
C THR A 439 -33.06 -13.49 -12.61
N ASP A 440 -33.00 -12.40 -13.37
CA ASP A 440 -34.13 -11.48 -13.50
C ASP A 440 -35.07 -11.82 -14.67
N ASN A 441 -34.77 -12.83 -15.51
CA ASN A 441 -35.61 -13.17 -16.68
C ASN A 441 -35.54 -14.64 -17.12
N TYR A 442 -36.52 -15.45 -16.72
CA TYR A 442 -36.79 -16.74 -17.36
C TYR A 442 -38.27 -16.91 -17.68
N ASN A 443 -38.63 -16.74 -18.96
CA ASN A 443 -40.01 -16.91 -19.42
C ASN A 443 -40.45 -18.39 -19.52
N ALA A 444 -39.55 -19.36 -19.35
CA ALA A 444 -39.84 -20.77 -19.05
C ALA A 444 -38.54 -21.51 -18.66
N ALA A 445 -38.57 -22.38 -17.65
CA ALA A 445 -37.41 -23.18 -17.24
C ALA A 445 -37.14 -24.35 -18.22
N ILE A 446 -35.88 -24.56 -18.61
CA ILE A 446 -35.46 -25.74 -19.41
C ILE A 446 -35.55 -27.01 -18.56
N THR A 447 -35.07 -26.96 -17.31
CA THR A 447 -35.46 -27.81 -16.17
C THR A 447 -35.07 -27.08 -14.89
N ASN A 448 -35.98 -26.96 -13.90
CA ASN A 448 -35.62 -26.43 -12.59
C ASN A 448 -35.16 -27.59 -11.69
N GLN A 449 -33.91 -27.53 -11.20
CA GLN A 449 -33.35 -28.52 -10.29
C GLN A 449 -32.74 -27.80 -9.09
N SER A 450 -33.20 -28.14 -7.89
CA SER A 450 -32.72 -27.53 -6.63
C SER A 450 -32.74 -26.00 -6.61
N GLY A 451 -33.64 -25.37 -7.38
CA GLY A 451 -33.75 -23.91 -7.49
C GLY A 451 -32.91 -23.27 -8.61
N PHE A 452 -32.13 -24.06 -9.36
CA PHE A 452 -31.30 -23.59 -10.48
C PHE A 452 -31.96 -23.88 -11.83
N ILE A 453 -31.66 -23.03 -12.82
CA ILE A 453 -31.96 -23.31 -14.23
C ILE A 453 -30.76 -24.01 -14.84
N VAL A 454 -30.97 -25.26 -15.25
CA VAL A 454 -29.91 -26.13 -15.73
C VAL A 454 -30.10 -26.48 -17.20
N TYR A 455 -29.01 -26.42 -17.98
CA TYR A 455 -28.94 -26.92 -19.34
C TYR A 455 -27.98 -28.11 -19.45
N TYR A 456 -28.48 -29.18 -20.04
CA TYR A 456 -27.68 -30.35 -20.43
C TYR A 456 -27.72 -30.46 -21.96
N ASP A 457 -26.55 -30.48 -22.60
CA ASP A 457 -26.49 -30.80 -24.02
C ASP A 457 -27.05 -32.22 -24.24
N THR A 458 -27.94 -32.37 -25.22
CA THR A 458 -28.50 -33.66 -25.66
C THR A 458 -27.45 -34.71 -26.00
N LYS A 459 -26.23 -34.28 -26.35
CA LYS A 459 -25.07 -35.14 -26.60
C LYS A 459 -24.34 -35.59 -25.33
N SER A 460 -24.85 -35.24 -24.16
CA SER A 460 -24.24 -35.52 -22.84
C SER A 460 -25.25 -36.13 -21.86
N PRO A 461 -25.96 -37.22 -22.21
CA PRO A 461 -27.09 -37.72 -21.43
C PRO A 461 -26.72 -38.24 -20.02
N ASN A 462 -25.43 -38.49 -19.77
CA ASN A 462 -24.94 -39.11 -18.53
C ASN A 462 -24.23 -38.11 -17.59
N GLN A 463 -24.10 -36.85 -17.96
CA GLN A 463 -23.51 -35.83 -17.09
C GLN A 463 -24.57 -35.12 -16.26
N THR A 464 -24.30 -34.92 -14.96
CA THR A 464 -25.25 -34.35 -14.01
C THR A 464 -24.58 -33.39 -13.03
N PHE A 465 -25.37 -32.53 -12.39
CA PHE A 465 -24.93 -31.77 -11.22
C PHE A 465 -25.32 -32.50 -9.92
N ASN A 466 -24.46 -32.43 -8.91
CA ASN A 466 -24.77 -32.85 -7.55
C ASN A 466 -24.90 -31.61 -6.66
N PHE A 467 -26.14 -31.35 -6.23
CA PHE A 467 -26.55 -30.21 -5.42
C PHE A 467 -26.53 -30.49 -3.90
N ALA A 468 -25.65 -31.39 -3.45
CA ALA A 468 -25.60 -31.90 -2.07
C ALA A 468 -25.25 -30.85 -1.01
#